data_AF-A0A8S0G6D9-F1
#
_entry.id   AF-A0A8S0G6D9-F1
#
_cell.length_a   1.000
_cell.length_b   1.000
_cell.length_c   1.000
_cell.angle_alpha   90.00
_cell.angle_beta   90.00
_cell.angle_gamma   90.00
#
_symmetry.space_group_name_H-M   'P 1'
#
loop_
_entity.id
_entity.type
_entity.pdbx_description
1 polymer ?
#
loop_
_entity_poly.entity_id
_entity_poly.type
_entity_poly.pdbx_seq_one_letter_code
_entity_poly.pdbx_strand_id
1 'polypeptide(L)'
;MPDTLTLSEALESFKTAGEDFAVIMNEYALVVGIITLNDVMTTLMGDLVGQGLEEQIVARDENSWLIDGGTPIDDVMRVLDIDEFPQSGNYETIGGFMMFMLRKIPKRTDSVKFAGYKFEVVDIDNYRIDQLLVTRIDSKATALSPKLPDAKDKEESVA
;
A
#
# COMPACT_ATOMS: atom_id res chain seq x y z
N MET A 1 21.39 -16.47 -22.43
CA MET A 1 21.80 -15.22 -23.09
C MET A 1 23.22 -14.86 -22.64
N PRO A 2 24.07 -14.31 -23.52
CA PRO A 2 25.40 -13.83 -23.13
C PRO A 2 25.33 -12.67 -22.14
N ASP A 3 26.31 -12.55 -21.24
CA ASP A 3 26.48 -11.44 -20.30
C ASP A 3 27.02 -10.14 -20.94
N THR A 4 27.40 -10.20 -22.21
CA THR A 4 27.90 -9.06 -23.00
C THR A 4 26.81 -8.26 -23.72
N LEU A 5 25.54 -8.69 -23.65
CA LEU A 5 24.43 -8.01 -24.32
C LEU A 5 24.08 -6.68 -23.64
N THR A 6 23.75 -5.68 -24.46
CA THR A 6 23.12 -4.44 -24.00
C THR A 6 21.65 -4.70 -23.62
N LEU A 7 21.05 -3.79 -22.84
CA LEU A 7 19.63 -3.88 -22.45
C LEU A 7 18.68 -3.96 -23.66
N SER A 8 18.96 -3.20 -24.73
CA SER A 8 18.15 -3.21 -25.95
C SER A 8 18.21 -4.56 -26.67
N GLU A 9 19.40 -5.15 -26.77
CA GLU A 9 19.59 -6.48 -27.36
C GLU A 9 18.93 -7.56 -26.48
N ALA A 10 18.96 -7.38 -25.16
CA ALA A 10 18.29 -8.29 -24.23
C ALA A 10 16.77 -8.27 -24.43
N LEU A 11 16.17 -7.08 -24.57
CA LEU A 11 14.75 -6.92 -24.85
C LEU A 11 14.35 -7.57 -26.18
N GLU A 12 15.16 -7.38 -27.22
CA GLU A 12 14.91 -7.99 -28.53
C GLU A 12 15.02 -9.53 -28.48
N SER A 13 15.96 -10.06 -27.70
CA SER A 13 16.07 -11.50 -27.45
C SER A 13 14.82 -12.05 -26.78
N PHE A 14 14.26 -11.36 -25.78
CA PHE A 14 13.02 -11.76 -25.13
C PHE A 14 11.83 -11.72 -26.09
N LYS A 15 11.71 -10.64 -26.87
CA LYS A 15 10.64 -10.49 -27.87
C LYS A 15 10.68 -11.57 -28.95
N THR A 16 11.88 -11.96 -29.37
CA THR A 16 12.08 -12.97 -30.41
C THR A 16 11.82 -14.39 -29.88
N ALA A 17 12.25 -14.66 -28.64
CA ALA A 17 12.05 -15.96 -28.00
C ALA A 17 10.60 -16.17 -27.54
N GLY A 18 9.89 -15.11 -27.15
CA GLY A 18 8.56 -15.20 -26.56
C GLY A 18 8.55 -15.78 -25.15
N GLU A 19 9.65 -15.62 -24.41
CA GLU A 19 9.85 -16.16 -23.05
C GLU A 19 9.95 -15.01 -22.04
N ASP A 20 9.64 -15.26 -20.77
CA ASP A 20 9.62 -14.24 -19.72
C ASP A 20 10.90 -14.21 -18.85
N PHE A 21 11.75 -15.23 -18.96
CA PHE A 21 13.01 -15.32 -18.22
C PHE A 21 14.14 -15.90 -19.06
N ALA A 22 15.37 -15.55 -18.72
CA ALA A 22 16.56 -16.04 -19.39
C ALA A 22 17.71 -16.27 -18.42
N VAL A 23 18.49 -17.33 -18.65
CA VAL A 23 19.74 -17.59 -17.92
C VAL A 23 20.87 -16.84 -18.59
N ILE A 24 21.63 -16.07 -17.81
CA ILE A 24 22.82 -15.34 -18.27
C ILE A 24 24.05 -16.24 -18.15
N MET A 25 24.81 -16.33 -19.24
CA MET A 25 26.03 -17.13 -19.32
C MET A 25 27.21 -16.26 -19.76
N ASN A 26 28.40 -16.55 -19.23
CA ASN A 26 29.64 -15.94 -19.68
C ASN A 26 30.31 -16.73 -20.82
N GLU A 27 31.48 -16.26 -21.27
CA GLU A 27 32.25 -16.86 -22.37
C GLU A 27 32.78 -18.27 -22.06
N TYR A 28 32.83 -18.65 -20.78
CA TYR A 28 33.23 -19.97 -20.32
C TYR A 28 32.04 -20.92 -20.13
N ALA A 29 30.85 -20.54 -20.62
CA ALA A 29 29.60 -21.27 -20.46
C ALA A 29 29.19 -21.50 -18.99
N LEU A 30 29.64 -20.62 -18.08
CA LEU A 30 29.21 -20.62 -16.69
C LEU A 30 27.97 -19.74 -16.53
N VAL A 31 27.05 -20.20 -15.67
CA VAL A 31 25.87 -19.42 -15.29
C VAL A 31 26.29 -18.29 -14.38
N VAL A 32 26.05 -17.06 -14.83
CA VAL A 32 26.28 -15.84 -14.04
C VAL A 32 25.03 -15.49 -13.22
N GLY A 33 23.84 -15.74 -13.78
CA GLY A 33 22.57 -15.43 -13.11
C GLY A 33 21.34 -15.68 -13.99
N ILE A 34 20.20 -15.14 -13.56
CA ILE A 34 18.92 -15.17 -14.27
C ILE A 34 18.42 -13.73 -14.35
N ILE A 35 17.76 -13.39 -15.44
CA ILE A 35 17.09 -12.11 -15.64
C ILE A 35 15.67 -12.35 -16.17
N THR A 36 14.75 -11.45 -15.83
CA THR A 36 13.38 -11.48 -16.36
C THR A 36 13.14 -10.36 -17.37
N LEU A 37 12.15 -10.55 -18.24
CA LEU A 37 11.68 -9.51 -19.14
C LEU A 37 11.27 -8.23 -18.38
N ASN A 38 10.67 -8.39 -17.20
CA ASN A 38 10.26 -7.27 -16.36
C ASN A 38 11.46 -6.43 -15.87
N ASP A 39 12.57 -7.07 -15.50
CA ASP A 39 13.79 -6.36 -15.08
C ASP A 39 14.36 -5.52 -16.23
N VAL A 40 14.33 -6.05 -17.45
CA VAL A 40 14.80 -5.33 -18.65
C VAL A 40 13.88 -4.15 -18.97
N MET A 41 12.55 -4.34 -18.93
CA MET A 41 11.60 -3.27 -19.19
C MET A 41 11.69 -2.15 -18.14
N THR A 42 11.72 -2.49 -16.85
CA THR A 42 11.81 -1.50 -15.77
C THR A 42 13.11 -0.72 -15.83
N THR A 43 14.24 -1.38 -16.12
CA THR A 43 15.53 -0.70 -16.27
C THR A 43 15.56 0.25 -17.48
N LEU A 44 14.94 -0.14 -18.60
CA LEU A 44 14.87 0.71 -19.81
C LEU A 44 13.95 1.91 -19.64
N MET A 45 12.82 1.73 -18.95
CA MET A 45 11.88 2.81 -18.70
C MET A 45 12.33 3.70 -17.54
N GLY A 46 13.26 3.25 -16.69
CA GLY A 46 13.75 3.99 -15.53
C GLY A 46 12.62 4.37 -14.58
N ASP A 47 12.68 5.56 -13.99
CA ASP A 47 11.61 6.12 -13.13
C ASP A 47 10.32 6.49 -13.90
N LEU A 48 10.26 6.28 -15.23
CA LEU A 48 9.04 6.50 -16.02
C LEU A 48 8.06 5.33 -15.94
N VAL A 49 8.51 4.16 -15.43
CA VAL A 49 7.62 3.22 -14.75
C VAL A 49 7.69 3.53 -13.27
N GLY A 50 7.30 4.76 -12.91
CA GLY A 50 6.74 4.98 -11.61
C GLY A 50 5.57 4.02 -11.49
N GLN A 51 5.76 2.97 -10.68
CA GLN A 51 4.72 2.21 -10.00
C GLN A 51 3.39 2.28 -10.75
N GLY A 52 3.30 1.62 -11.90
CA GLY A 52 2.07 1.66 -12.68
C GLY A 52 0.94 1.10 -11.82
N LEU A 53 0.04 1.96 -11.36
CA LEU A 53 -1.41 1.94 -11.56
C LEU A 53 -2.11 2.67 -10.41
N GLU A 54 -2.58 3.90 -10.70
CA GLU A 54 -3.27 4.82 -9.79
C GLU A 54 -2.39 5.35 -8.64
N GLU A 55 -2.65 6.58 -8.20
CA GLU A 55 -2.00 7.14 -7.01
C GLU A 55 -2.30 6.20 -5.83
N GLN A 56 -1.37 5.30 -5.51
CA GLN A 56 -1.49 4.37 -4.38
C GLN A 56 -1.77 5.11 -3.06
N ILE A 57 -1.49 6.42 -3.04
CA ILE A 57 -1.86 7.35 -1.98
C ILE A 57 -2.58 8.54 -2.63
N VAL A 58 -3.90 8.59 -2.51
CA VAL A 58 -4.74 9.72 -2.97
C VAL A 58 -5.07 10.62 -1.79
N ALA A 59 -4.71 11.91 -1.84
CA ALA A 59 -5.19 12.88 -0.86
C ALA A 59 -6.70 13.14 -1.07
N ARG A 60 -7.51 12.86 -0.06
CA ARG A 60 -8.97 13.06 -0.09
C ARG A 60 -9.36 14.44 0.44
N ASP A 61 -8.66 14.92 1.47
CA ASP A 61 -8.75 16.28 2.01
C ASP A 61 -7.40 16.72 2.60
N GLU A 62 -7.33 17.90 3.23
CA GLU A 62 -6.09 18.45 3.81
C GLU A 62 -5.48 17.56 4.91
N ASN A 63 -6.26 16.64 5.48
CA ASN A 63 -5.89 15.81 6.63
C ASN A 63 -6.20 14.32 6.41
N SER A 64 -6.57 13.90 5.20
CA SER A 64 -6.94 12.51 4.93
C SER A 64 -6.48 12.00 3.57
N TRP A 65 -6.08 10.73 3.57
CA TRP A 65 -5.53 10.02 2.42
C TRP A 65 -6.22 8.67 2.28
N LEU A 66 -6.55 8.30 1.04
CA LEU A 66 -6.93 6.95 0.69
C LEU A 66 -5.68 6.23 0.18
N ILE A 67 -5.30 5.13 0.82
CA ILE A 67 -4.06 4.41 0.56
C ILE A 67 -4.38 2.96 0.20
N ASP A 68 -3.74 2.45 -0.86
CA ASP A 68 -3.78 1.04 -1.25
C ASP A 68 -3.08 0.17 -0.19
N GLY A 69 -3.67 -0.97 0.19
CA GLY A 69 -3.08 -1.85 1.20
C GLY A 69 -1.75 -2.48 0.78
N GLY A 70 -1.45 -2.50 -0.52
CA GLY A 70 -0.18 -2.89 -1.12
C GLY A 70 0.88 -1.80 -1.15
N THR A 71 0.59 -0.55 -0.74
CA THR A 71 1.59 0.52 -0.74
C THR A 71 2.77 0.17 0.16
N PRO A 72 4.03 0.27 -0.35
CA PRO A 72 5.23 0.09 0.44
C PRO A 72 5.25 1.02 1.66
N ILE A 73 5.69 0.51 2.82
CA ILE A 73 5.70 1.31 4.05
C ILE A 73 6.62 2.54 3.93
N ASP A 74 7.69 2.43 3.15
CA ASP A 74 8.63 3.52 2.88
C ASP A 74 7.98 4.70 2.17
N ASP A 75 7.06 4.44 1.25
CA ASP A 75 6.34 5.49 0.53
C ASP A 75 5.31 6.16 1.45
N VAL A 76 4.64 5.39 2.31
CA VAL A 76 3.74 5.93 3.34
C VAL A 76 4.51 6.81 4.35
N MET A 77 5.70 6.39 4.77
CA MET A 77 6.56 7.19 5.66
C MET A 77 6.91 8.54 5.05
N ARG A 78 7.31 8.55 3.77
CA ARG A 78 7.65 9.78 3.04
C ARG A 78 6.46 10.73 2.89
N VAL A 79 5.27 10.22 2.56
CA VAL A 79 4.09 11.05 2.33
C VAL A 79 3.50 11.60 3.62
N LEU A 80 3.51 10.81 4.69
CA LEU A 80 2.92 11.19 5.98
C LEU A 80 3.91 11.84 6.95
N ASP A 81 5.18 11.99 6.55
CA ASP A 81 6.28 12.51 7.38
C ASP A 81 6.43 11.73 8.70
N ILE A 82 6.48 10.39 8.58
CA ILE A 82 6.65 9.46 9.70
C ILE A 82 8.08 8.93 9.68
N ASP A 83 8.82 9.13 10.79
CA ASP A 83 10.23 8.72 10.90
C ASP A 83 10.42 7.20 10.87
N GLU A 84 9.61 6.44 11.61
CA GLU A 84 9.76 4.99 11.75
C GLU A 84 8.46 4.30 12.15
N PHE A 85 8.22 3.10 11.62
CA PHE A 85 7.15 2.20 12.05
C PHE A 85 7.68 1.04 12.94
N PRO A 86 6.88 0.52 13.89
CA PRO A 86 7.33 -0.43 14.89
C PRO A 86 7.59 -1.83 14.31
N GLN A 87 8.80 -2.35 14.52
CA GLN A 87 9.17 -3.71 14.10
C GLN A 87 9.07 -3.90 12.57
N SER A 88 9.65 -2.97 11.83
CA SER A 88 9.69 -2.88 10.36
C SER A 88 10.14 -4.16 9.63
N GLY A 89 10.81 -5.09 10.30
CA GLY A 89 11.17 -6.40 9.72
C GLY A 89 10.01 -7.40 9.59
N ASN A 90 8.81 -7.10 10.12
CA ASN A 90 7.67 -8.02 10.10
C ASN A 90 6.66 -7.77 8.98
N TYR A 91 6.80 -6.68 8.23
CA TYR A 91 5.89 -6.29 7.15
C TYR A 91 6.59 -5.37 6.15
N GLU A 92 6.13 -5.38 4.90
CA GLU A 92 6.69 -4.53 3.83
C GLU A 92 5.69 -3.47 3.34
N THR A 93 4.39 -3.71 3.54
CA THR A 93 3.29 -2.85 3.09
C THR A 93 2.47 -2.30 4.24
N ILE A 94 1.70 -1.24 3.98
CA ILE A 94 0.81 -0.66 4.98
C ILE A 94 -0.33 -1.60 5.41
N GLY A 95 -0.84 -2.43 4.49
CA GLY A 95 -1.78 -3.50 4.81
C GLY A 95 -1.16 -4.55 5.72
N GLY A 96 0.10 -4.92 5.48
CA GLY A 96 0.87 -5.81 6.34
C GLY A 96 1.04 -5.24 7.75
N PHE A 97 1.42 -3.96 7.86
CA PHE A 97 1.47 -3.24 9.13
C PHE A 97 0.13 -3.29 9.89
N MET A 98 -0.98 -3.01 9.19
CA MET A 98 -2.31 -3.05 9.78
C MET A 98 -2.69 -4.44 10.30
N MET A 99 -2.43 -5.50 9.53
CA MET A 99 -2.68 -6.87 9.96
C MET A 99 -1.80 -7.26 11.16
N PHE A 100 -0.53 -6.85 11.16
CA PHE A 100 0.40 -7.06 12.26
C PHE A 100 -0.08 -6.40 13.56
N MET A 101 -0.54 -5.15 13.48
CA MET A 101 -1.06 -4.40 14.63
C MET A 101 -2.40 -4.93 15.14
N LEU A 102 -3.29 -5.34 14.24
CA LEU A 102 -4.62 -5.85 14.61
C LEU A 102 -4.59 -7.24 15.25
N ARG A 103 -3.60 -8.08 14.91
CA ARG A 103 -3.44 -9.47 15.40
C ARG A 103 -4.69 -10.36 15.23
N LYS A 104 -5.52 -10.05 14.24
CA LYS A 104 -6.76 -10.77 13.91
C LYS A 104 -7.01 -10.64 12.40
N ILE A 105 -7.95 -11.43 11.89
CA ILE A 105 -8.46 -11.25 10.53
C ILE A 105 -9.07 -9.85 10.44
N PRO A 106 -8.59 -8.98 9.52
CA PRO A 106 -9.07 -7.61 9.42
C PRO A 106 -10.56 -7.60 9.05
N LYS A 107 -11.28 -6.60 9.55
CA LYS A 107 -12.65 -6.30 9.15
C LYS A 107 -12.74 -4.84 8.73
N ARG A 108 -13.66 -4.52 7.82
CA ARG A 108 -14.01 -3.13 7.51
C ARG A 108 -14.28 -2.36 8.81
N THR A 109 -13.84 -1.11 8.87
CA THR A 109 -13.88 -0.21 10.04
C THR A 109 -12.93 -0.55 11.19
N ASP A 110 -12.17 -1.65 11.11
CA ASP A 110 -11.05 -1.84 12.04
C ASP A 110 -10.04 -0.71 11.85
N SER A 111 -9.49 -0.20 12.96
CA SER A 111 -8.54 0.91 12.90
C SER A 111 -7.41 0.79 13.91
N VAL A 112 -6.28 1.36 13.53
CA VAL A 112 -5.07 1.47 14.33
C VAL A 112 -4.66 2.94 14.39
N LYS A 113 -4.23 3.41 15.56
CA LYS A 113 -3.70 4.76 15.73
C LYS A 113 -2.20 4.68 15.90
N PHE A 114 -1.46 5.41 15.06
CA PHE A 114 -0.01 5.43 15.08
C PHE A 114 0.53 6.75 14.52
N ALA A 115 1.64 7.25 15.09
CA ALA A 115 2.32 8.47 14.65
C ALA A 115 1.41 9.70 14.42
N GLY A 116 0.34 9.85 15.21
CA GLY A 116 -0.61 10.97 15.04
C GLY A 116 -1.63 10.78 13.91
N TYR A 117 -1.69 9.59 13.30
CA TYR A 117 -2.66 9.21 12.28
C TYR A 117 -3.57 8.07 12.76
N LYS A 118 -4.79 8.03 12.23
CA LYS A 118 -5.72 6.91 12.33
C LYS A 118 -5.75 6.20 10.98
N PHE A 119 -5.33 4.95 10.95
CA PHE A 119 -5.41 4.06 9.80
C PHE A 119 -6.67 3.21 9.95
N GLU A 120 -7.61 3.30 9.01
CA GLU A 120 -8.90 2.60 9.05
C GLU A 120 -9.11 1.75 7.81
N VAL A 121 -9.52 0.50 7.99
CA VAL A 121 -9.79 -0.42 6.89
C VAL A 121 -11.09 -0.05 6.19
N VAL A 122 -10.98 0.35 4.92
CA VAL A 122 -12.12 0.68 4.05
C VAL A 122 -12.57 -0.55 3.28
N ASP A 123 -11.61 -1.28 2.71
CA ASP A 123 -11.91 -2.46 1.92
C ASP A 123 -10.95 -3.63 2.16
N ILE A 124 -11.49 -4.84 1.98
CA ILE A 124 -10.79 -6.10 2.17
C ILE A 124 -11.14 -7.01 1.01
N ASP A 125 -10.11 -7.54 0.35
CA ASP A 125 -10.24 -8.63 -0.61
C ASP A 125 -9.49 -9.86 -0.13
N ASN A 126 -10.13 -11.03 -0.15
CA ASN A 126 -9.54 -12.33 0.19
C ASN A 126 -8.63 -12.33 1.44
N TYR A 127 -9.11 -11.70 2.53
CA TYR A 127 -8.43 -11.53 3.83
C TYR A 127 -7.24 -10.55 3.85
N ARG A 128 -6.93 -9.90 2.73
CA ARG A 128 -5.96 -8.82 2.62
C ARG A 128 -6.68 -7.48 2.67
N ILE A 129 -6.08 -6.51 3.36
CA ILE A 129 -6.56 -5.13 3.30
C ILE A 129 -6.25 -4.58 1.91
N ASP A 130 -7.28 -4.16 1.20
CA ASP A 130 -7.19 -3.61 -0.16
C ASP A 130 -7.08 -2.08 -0.12
N GLN A 131 -7.87 -1.44 0.75
CA GLN A 131 -7.85 0.02 0.92
C GLN A 131 -7.92 0.46 2.38
N LEU A 132 -7.18 1.53 2.67
CA LEU A 132 -7.09 2.19 3.96
C LEU A 132 -7.45 3.66 3.83
N LEU A 133 -8.26 4.15 4.77
CA LEU A 133 -8.41 5.57 5.01
C LEU A 133 -7.46 5.98 6.14
N VAL A 134 -6.53 6.87 5.83
CA VAL A 134 -5.64 7.46 6.81
C VAL A 134 -6.10 8.87 7.10
N THR A 135 -6.28 9.20 8.38
CA THR A 135 -6.71 10.53 8.81
C THR A 135 -5.78 11.05 9.89
N ARG A 136 -5.32 12.29 9.74
CA ARG A 136 -4.55 12.96 10.77
C ARG A 136 -5.41 13.20 12.01
N ILE A 137 -4.93 12.76 13.16
CA ILE A 137 -5.59 12.97 14.45
C ILE A 137 -5.18 14.36 14.93
N ASP A 138 -5.85 15.38 14.41
CA ASP A 138 -5.76 16.70 15.01
C ASP A 138 -6.31 16.59 16.43
N SER A 139 -5.52 17.03 17.42
CA SER A 139 -5.90 16.96 18.85
C SER A 139 -7.05 17.92 19.21
N LYS A 140 -7.91 18.30 18.26
CA LYS A 140 -9.04 19.19 18.49
C LYS A 140 -10.31 18.73 17.74
N ALA A 141 -11.26 18.25 18.55
CA ALA A 141 -12.69 18.05 18.27
C ALA A 141 -13.04 16.74 17.50
N THR A 142 -14.10 15.97 17.77
CA THR A 142 -15.37 16.21 18.44
C THR A 142 -15.92 14.87 18.93
N ALA A 143 -16.32 14.77 20.20
CA ALA A 143 -17.27 13.75 20.63
C ALA A 143 -18.57 13.98 19.86
N LEU A 144 -18.79 13.23 18.78
CA LEU A 144 -20.11 13.08 18.19
C LEU A 144 -20.94 12.30 19.20
N SER A 145 -21.54 13.01 20.16
CA SER A 145 -22.68 12.49 20.90
C SER A 145 -23.83 12.34 19.90
N PRO A 146 -24.39 11.14 19.69
CA PRO A 146 -25.62 11.02 18.94
C PRO A 146 -26.71 11.72 19.75
N LYS A 147 -27.22 12.86 19.26
CA LYS A 147 -28.51 13.35 19.73
C LYS A 147 -29.56 12.37 19.23
N LEU A 148 -30.03 11.54 20.16
CA LEU A 148 -31.21 10.72 19.97
C LEU A 148 -32.38 11.67 19.61
N PRO A 149 -33.20 11.37 18.59
CA PRO A 149 -34.39 12.16 18.32
C PRO A 149 -35.37 12.00 19.49
N ASP A 150 -35.72 13.11 20.14
CA ASP A 150 -36.79 13.17 21.14
C ASP A 150 -38.09 12.63 20.54
N ALA A 151 -38.56 11.49 21.05
CA ALA A 151 -39.82 10.89 20.68
C ALA A 151 -40.78 10.88 21.88
N LYS A 152 -41.74 11.81 21.80
CA LYS A 152 -43.14 11.76 22.29
C LYS A 152 -43.44 11.91 23.79
N ASP A 153 -44.19 13.00 24.05
CA ASP A 153 -45.48 13.06 24.74
C ASP A 153 -45.90 11.84 25.58
N LYS A 154 -46.14 12.06 26.89
CA LYS A 154 -47.51 12.05 27.46
C LYS A 154 -47.55 12.33 28.98
N GLU A 155 -48.57 13.11 29.34
CA GLU A 155 -49.38 13.10 30.57
C GLU A 155 -48.70 13.34 31.93
N GLU A 156 -49.04 14.49 32.54
CA GLU A 156 -49.64 14.44 33.88
C GLU A 156 -50.62 15.61 34.10
N SER A 157 -51.88 15.21 34.23
CA SER A 157 -52.97 15.94 34.88
C SER A 157 -52.61 16.21 36.34
N VAL A 158 -52.98 17.36 36.91
CA VAL A 158 -53.90 17.53 38.06
C VAL A 158 -53.82 19.00 38.55
N ALA A 159 -55.01 19.60 38.70
CA ALA A 159 -55.43 20.72 39.57
C ALA A 159 -55.94 21.96 38.83
#